data_AF-X1SDG0-F1
#
_entry.id   AF-X1SDG0-F1
#
_cell.length_a   1.000
_cell.length_b   1.000
_cell.length_c   1.000
_cell.angle_alpha   90.00
_cell.angle_beta   90.00
_cell.angle_gamma   90.00
#
_symmetry.space_group_name_H-M   'P 1'
#
loop_
_entity.id
_entity.type
_entity.pdbx_description
1 polymer ?
#
loop_
_entity_poly.entity_id
_entity_poly.type
_entity_poly.pdbx_seq_one_letter_code
_entity_poly.pdbx_strand_id
1 'polypeptide(L)'
;FRILNISSVEIDVSNMDAKIETAMYDDRIYFDEATGIAGTAYPVGTPQAPSDVIADVITMCTARNLHKINVHGALTLGATMQHYCFFGSEHEDIADILDLSGEDVDGSHISGLIVTGGQGGANFLTLVKCIANAVTTFNGRMNWCSFWGGVTSTFKDGGYIDLVDCESIYGAVTITVQAPGRASIKNWRGNLILTAQDGGTCYVRGFKGSLQIGAMTDGALSVYANGADIAIIAGCTGGTINIYGNATVTGAGAGVIINNYTLDTDLATVDTAVD
;
A
#
# COMPACT_ATOMS: atom_id res chain seq x y z
N PHE A 1 45.06 -39.31 45.34
CA PHE A 1 44.08 -39.25 44.23
C PHE A 1 42.76 -38.74 44.77
N ARG A 2 42.41 -37.49 44.49
CA ARG A 2 41.14 -36.89 44.90
C ARG A 2 40.16 -37.15 43.75
N ILE A 3 39.29 -38.13 43.91
CA ILE A 3 38.25 -38.45 42.93
C ILE A 3 37.26 -37.29 42.96
N LEU A 4 37.22 -36.50 41.89
CA LEU A 4 36.17 -35.51 41.66
C LEU A 4 34.90 -36.30 41.32
N ASN A 5 33.97 -36.35 42.28
CA ASN A 5 32.62 -36.87 42.05
C ASN A 5 31.86 -35.83 41.23
N ILE A 6 31.80 -36.01 39.92
CA ILE A 6 30.86 -35.29 39.06
C ILE A 6 29.52 -36.00 39.23
N SER A 7 28.80 -35.65 40.30
CA SER A 7 27.40 -36.05 40.46
C SER A 7 26.57 -35.26 39.45
N SER A 8 26.29 -35.91 38.32
CA SER A 8 25.34 -35.55 37.26
C SER A 8 25.38 -34.12 36.71
N VAL A 9 25.70 -34.00 35.42
CA VAL A 9 25.30 -32.84 34.63
C VAL A 9 23.80 -32.98 34.37
N GLU A 10 22.98 -32.29 35.16
CA GLU A 10 21.55 -32.14 34.87
C GLU A 10 21.42 -31.19 33.68
N ILE A 11 21.19 -31.75 32.49
CA ILE A 11 20.75 -30.99 31.33
C ILE A 11 19.27 -30.69 31.56
N ASP A 12 18.94 -29.42 31.76
CA ASP A 12 17.55 -28.96 31.84
C ASP A 12 16.91 -29.04 30.45
N VAL A 13 16.37 -30.21 30.12
CA VAL A 13 15.75 -30.51 28.82
C VAL A 13 14.54 -29.61 28.57
N SER A 14 13.78 -29.26 29.60
CA SER A 14 12.65 -28.31 29.49
C SER A 14 13.08 -26.93 29.01
N ASN A 15 14.21 -26.43 29.50
CA ASN A 15 14.78 -25.17 29.01
C ASN A 15 15.34 -25.27 27.59
N MET A 16 15.66 -26.46 27.10
CA MET A 16 16.10 -26.67 25.73
C MET A 16 14.92 -26.70 24.75
N ASP A 17 13.82 -27.37 25.12
CA ASP A 17 12.61 -27.43 24.29
C ASP A 17 12.00 -26.04 24.05
N ALA A 18 11.89 -25.21 25.10
CA ALA A 18 11.40 -23.84 24.97
C ALA A 18 12.29 -22.95 24.08
N LYS A 19 13.61 -23.19 24.10
CA LYS A 19 14.57 -22.48 23.22
C LYS A 19 14.46 -22.92 21.78
N ILE A 20 14.26 -24.23 21.54
CA ILE A 20 14.05 -24.76 20.19
C ILE A 20 12.75 -24.20 19.61
N GLU A 21 11.66 -24.21 20.37
CA GLU A 21 10.39 -23.62 19.94
C GLU A 21 10.57 -22.16 19.56
N THR A 22 11.18 -21.35 20.44
CA THR A 22 11.43 -19.93 20.18
C THR A 22 12.28 -19.73 18.91
N ALA A 23 13.29 -20.58 18.71
CA ALA A 23 14.15 -20.52 17.52
C ALA A 23 13.41 -20.90 16.23
N MET A 24 12.42 -21.79 16.28
CA MET A 24 11.70 -22.26 15.08
C MET A 24 10.71 -21.24 14.51
N TYR A 25 10.20 -20.32 15.31
CA TYR A 25 9.36 -19.23 14.80
C TYR A 25 10.19 -18.14 14.09
N ASP A 26 11.49 -18.02 14.36
CA ASP A 26 12.39 -17.03 13.70
C ASP A 26 11.77 -15.62 13.63
N ASP A 27 11.27 -15.14 14.78
CA ASP A 27 10.64 -13.82 14.97
C ASP A 27 9.35 -13.58 14.17
N ARG A 28 8.70 -14.63 13.65
CA ARG A 28 7.43 -14.50 12.90
C ARG A 28 6.51 -15.72 13.01
N ILE A 29 5.25 -15.53 12.65
CA ILE A 29 4.29 -16.61 12.45
C ILE A 29 4.09 -16.84 10.94
N TYR A 30 3.93 -18.09 10.52
CA TYR A 30 3.71 -18.47 9.13
C TYR A 30 2.24 -18.85 8.92
N PHE A 31 1.62 -18.23 7.92
CA PHE A 31 0.29 -18.55 7.43
C PHE A 31 0.38 -19.17 6.04
N ASP A 32 -0.35 -20.25 5.82
CA ASP A 32 -0.51 -20.91 4.52
C ASP A 32 -1.91 -21.50 4.44
N GLU A 33 -2.78 -20.94 3.59
CA GLU A 33 -4.15 -21.44 3.42
C GLU A 33 -4.20 -22.86 2.82
N ALA A 34 -3.24 -23.22 1.97
CA ALA A 34 -3.27 -24.46 1.20
C ALA A 34 -2.65 -25.64 1.96
N THR A 35 -1.59 -25.40 2.71
CA THR A 35 -0.83 -26.45 3.42
C THR A 35 -0.86 -26.33 4.94
N GLY A 36 -1.43 -25.25 5.47
CA GLY A 36 -1.49 -24.99 6.89
C GLY A 36 -2.40 -25.95 7.66
N ILE A 37 -2.26 -25.90 8.98
CA ILE A 37 -3.08 -26.65 9.92
C ILE A 37 -3.60 -25.74 11.04
N ALA A 38 -4.83 -25.98 11.46
CA ALA A 38 -5.44 -25.21 12.53
C ALA A 38 -4.82 -25.56 13.90
N GLY A 39 -4.84 -24.59 14.80
CA GLY A 39 -4.38 -24.70 16.18
C GLY A 39 -3.28 -23.69 16.54
N THR A 40 -2.96 -23.63 17.82
CA THR A 40 -1.99 -22.66 18.37
C THR A 40 -0.82 -23.33 19.10
N ALA A 41 -0.87 -24.66 19.23
CA ALA A 41 0.17 -25.45 19.86
C ALA A 41 1.35 -25.63 18.90
N TYR A 42 2.58 -25.52 19.41
CA TYR A 42 3.77 -25.84 18.64
C TYR A 42 3.66 -27.27 18.06
N PRO A 43 4.00 -27.48 16.77
CA PRO A 43 4.74 -26.59 15.87
C PRO A 43 3.89 -25.69 14.96
N VAL A 44 2.58 -25.54 15.20
CA VAL A 44 1.72 -24.71 14.33
C VAL A 44 2.21 -23.26 14.29
N GLY A 45 2.19 -22.65 13.10
CA GLY A 45 2.68 -21.30 12.82
C GLY A 45 4.19 -21.20 12.57
N THR A 46 4.90 -22.33 12.52
CA THR A 46 6.32 -22.39 12.12
C THR A 46 6.44 -22.59 10.60
N PRO A 47 7.63 -22.38 9.97
CA PRO A 47 7.75 -22.56 8.52
C PRO A 47 7.44 -23.98 8.04
N GLN A 48 7.65 -25.00 8.88
CA GLN A 48 7.41 -26.40 8.53
C GLN A 48 5.98 -26.87 8.84
N ALA A 49 5.23 -26.08 9.61
CA ALA A 49 3.84 -26.35 9.97
C ALA A 49 3.09 -25.00 10.08
N PRO A 50 2.82 -24.32 8.96
CA PRO A 50 2.12 -23.04 8.96
C PRO A 50 0.68 -23.20 9.47
N SER A 51 0.05 -22.10 9.85
CA SER A 51 -1.37 -22.08 10.20
C SER A 51 -2.23 -21.70 8.99
N ASP A 52 -3.40 -22.31 8.84
CA ASP A 52 -4.42 -21.98 7.83
C ASP A 52 -5.55 -21.10 8.40
N VAL A 53 -5.48 -20.72 9.69
CA VAL A 53 -6.53 -19.97 10.39
C VAL A 53 -5.98 -18.67 10.99
N ILE A 54 -6.49 -17.53 10.51
CA ILE A 54 -6.04 -16.21 10.99
C ILE A 54 -6.24 -16.00 12.50
N ALA A 55 -7.32 -16.54 13.09
CA ALA A 55 -7.56 -16.44 14.53
C ALA A 55 -6.45 -17.11 15.36
N ASP A 56 -5.89 -18.21 14.85
CA ASP A 56 -4.77 -18.91 15.48
C ASP A 56 -3.47 -18.11 15.34
N VAL A 57 -3.22 -17.55 14.17
CA VAL A 57 -2.08 -16.63 13.92
C VAL A 57 -2.09 -15.47 14.91
N ILE A 58 -3.24 -14.80 15.09
CA ILE A 58 -3.41 -13.69 16.04
C ILE A 58 -3.11 -14.14 17.47
N THR A 59 -3.64 -15.31 17.86
CA THR A 59 -3.42 -15.88 19.19
C THR A 59 -1.94 -16.19 19.42
N MET A 60 -1.26 -16.77 18.43
CA MET A 60 0.17 -17.10 18.52
C MET A 60 1.06 -15.85 18.54
N CYS A 61 0.76 -14.85 17.71
CA CYS A 61 1.42 -13.55 17.74
C CYS A 61 1.32 -12.90 19.12
N THR A 62 0.12 -12.87 19.70
CA THR A 62 -0.12 -12.32 21.04
C THR A 62 0.64 -13.09 22.12
N ALA A 63 0.55 -14.43 22.12
CA ALA A 63 1.18 -15.29 23.11
C ALA A 63 2.72 -15.17 23.11
N ARG A 64 3.30 -14.87 21.94
CA ARG A 64 4.76 -14.82 21.74
C ARG A 64 5.31 -13.40 21.59
N ASN A 65 4.44 -12.38 21.67
CA ASN A 65 4.79 -10.98 21.43
C ASN A 65 5.50 -10.78 20.07
N LEU A 66 4.98 -11.43 19.03
CA LEU A 66 5.47 -11.34 17.66
C LEU A 66 4.50 -10.52 16.81
N HIS A 67 5.04 -9.68 15.95
CA HIS A 67 4.25 -8.80 15.08
C HIS A 67 4.47 -9.08 13.58
N LYS A 68 5.32 -10.05 13.24
CA LYS A 68 5.63 -10.40 11.86
C LYS A 68 4.88 -11.65 11.44
N ILE A 69 4.29 -11.61 10.26
CA ILE A 69 3.53 -12.71 9.68
C ILE A 69 4.03 -12.92 8.26
N ASN A 70 4.47 -14.14 7.95
CA ASN A 70 4.72 -14.57 6.58
C ASN A 70 3.44 -15.18 6.03
N VAL A 71 2.99 -14.71 4.87
CA VAL A 71 1.72 -15.06 4.27
C VAL A 71 1.99 -15.79 2.95
N HIS A 72 1.51 -17.02 2.86
CA HIS A 72 1.38 -17.77 1.62
C HIS A 72 -0.09 -18.11 1.38
N GLY A 73 -0.59 -17.96 0.16
CA GLY A 73 -2.02 -18.13 -0.13
C GLY A 73 -2.89 -16.96 0.35
N ALA A 74 -4.22 -17.15 0.35
CA ALA A 74 -5.16 -16.07 0.57
C ALA A 74 -5.49 -15.89 2.07
N LEU A 75 -5.01 -14.79 2.65
CA LEU A 75 -5.30 -14.40 4.03
C LEU A 75 -6.35 -13.29 4.02
N THR A 76 -7.52 -13.56 4.61
CA THR A 76 -8.51 -12.52 4.94
C THR A 76 -8.40 -12.12 6.39
N LEU A 77 -8.24 -10.83 6.68
CA LEU A 77 -8.26 -10.35 8.06
C LEU A 77 -9.65 -10.55 8.67
N GLY A 78 -9.69 -11.19 9.84
CA GLY A 78 -10.92 -11.40 10.61
C GLY A 78 -11.00 -10.57 11.90
N ALA A 79 -10.02 -9.70 12.14
CA ALA A 79 -9.95 -8.81 13.30
C ALA A 79 -8.94 -7.67 13.06
N THR A 80 -8.98 -6.67 13.93
CA THR A 80 -8.02 -5.56 13.99
C THR A 80 -6.59 -6.07 14.15
N MET A 81 -5.69 -5.58 13.29
CA MET A 81 -4.29 -5.99 13.18
C MET A 81 -3.37 -4.77 13.04
N GLN A 82 -3.46 -3.85 14.00
CA GLN A 82 -2.60 -2.67 14.10
C GLN A 82 -1.15 -3.05 14.44
N HIS A 83 -0.19 -2.31 13.88
CA HIS A 83 1.25 -2.49 14.12
C HIS A 83 1.82 -3.87 13.76
N TYR A 84 1.15 -4.60 12.87
CA TYR A 84 1.66 -5.87 12.32
C TYR A 84 2.47 -5.64 11.04
N CYS A 85 3.37 -6.57 10.76
CA CYS A 85 4.15 -6.63 9.53
C CYS A 85 3.79 -7.90 8.77
N PHE A 86 3.25 -7.76 7.55
CA PHE A 86 2.89 -8.87 6.68
C PHE A 86 3.88 -8.97 5.52
N PHE A 87 4.38 -10.16 5.26
CA PHE A 87 5.37 -10.44 4.22
C PHE A 87 4.87 -11.53 3.30
N GLY A 88 4.93 -11.31 2.00
CA GLY A 88 4.76 -12.33 0.97
C GLY A 88 6.05 -12.57 0.19
N SER A 89 5.93 -13.36 -0.87
CA SER A 89 7.04 -13.82 -1.72
C SER A 89 7.35 -12.89 -2.92
N GLU A 90 7.14 -11.57 -2.78
CA GLU A 90 7.30 -10.60 -3.88
C GLU A 90 6.45 -10.93 -5.14
N HIS A 91 5.26 -11.49 -4.95
CA HIS A 91 4.32 -11.93 -6.00
C HIS A 91 4.84 -13.07 -6.88
N GLU A 92 5.74 -13.91 -6.38
CA GLU A 92 6.11 -15.17 -7.06
C GLU A 92 4.89 -16.10 -7.22
N ASP A 93 3.93 -16.01 -6.29
CA ASP A 93 2.61 -16.64 -6.39
C ASP A 93 1.49 -15.58 -6.43
N ILE A 94 0.56 -15.74 -7.38
CA ILE A 94 -0.64 -14.89 -7.48
C ILE A 94 -1.68 -15.21 -6.39
N ALA A 95 -1.50 -16.31 -5.67
CA ALA A 95 -2.34 -16.69 -4.54
C ALA A 95 -1.98 -15.95 -3.25
N ASP A 96 -0.81 -15.31 -3.16
CA ASP A 96 -0.34 -14.57 -1.98
C ASP A 96 -1.10 -13.24 -1.81
N ILE A 97 -2.35 -13.36 -1.36
CA ILE A 97 -3.31 -12.28 -1.26
C ILE A 97 -3.55 -11.95 0.22
N LEU A 98 -3.48 -10.66 0.56
CA LEU A 98 -3.94 -10.12 1.83
C LEU A 98 -5.19 -9.27 1.60
N ASP A 99 -6.34 -9.78 2.02
CA ASP A 99 -7.60 -9.02 2.07
C ASP A 99 -7.72 -8.29 3.41
N LEU A 100 -7.69 -6.96 3.35
CA LEU A 100 -7.82 -6.09 4.53
C LEU A 100 -9.22 -6.19 5.17
N SER A 101 -10.24 -6.57 4.39
CA SER A 101 -11.62 -6.82 4.85
C SER A 101 -12.25 -5.71 5.71
N GLY A 102 -11.80 -4.46 5.59
CA GLY A 102 -12.28 -3.33 6.39
C GLY A 102 -11.72 -3.27 7.80
N GLU A 103 -10.79 -4.15 8.16
CA GLU A 103 -10.19 -4.20 9.49
C GLU A 103 -9.16 -3.09 9.70
N ASP A 104 -9.01 -2.67 10.96
CA ASP A 104 -8.05 -1.64 11.34
C ASP A 104 -6.61 -2.19 11.29
N VAL A 105 -5.81 -1.61 10.40
CA VAL A 105 -4.40 -1.96 10.13
C VAL A 105 -3.48 -0.75 10.32
N ASP A 106 -3.87 0.16 11.21
CA ASP A 106 -3.11 1.36 11.50
C ASP A 106 -1.69 1.02 11.98
N GLY A 107 -0.71 1.71 11.41
CA GLY A 107 0.71 1.53 11.75
C GLY A 107 1.30 0.21 11.25
N SER A 108 0.56 -0.57 10.45
CA SER A 108 1.03 -1.83 9.89
C SER A 108 1.87 -1.63 8.62
N HIS A 109 2.69 -2.63 8.32
CA HIS A 109 3.55 -2.67 7.14
C HIS A 109 3.28 -3.93 6.35
N ILE A 110 2.98 -3.80 5.06
CA ILE A 110 2.71 -4.93 4.17
C ILE A 110 3.72 -4.87 3.04
N SER A 111 4.40 -5.99 2.77
CA SER A 111 5.42 -6.09 1.74
C SER A 111 5.29 -7.34 0.90
N GLY A 112 5.41 -7.19 -0.42
CA GLY A 112 5.49 -8.32 -1.35
C GLY A 112 4.22 -9.15 -1.48
N LEU A 113 3.04 -8.56 -1.22
CA LEU A 113 1.72 -9.21 -1.27
C LEU A 113 0.77 -8.51 -2.24
N ILE A 114 -0.16 -9.26 -2.83
CA ILE A 114 -1.32 -8.69 -3.50
C ILE A 114 -2.28 -8.22 -2.40
N VAL A 115 -2.55 -6.92 -2.31
CA VAL A 115 -3.41 -6.34 -1.28
C VAL A 115 -4.75 -5.95 -1.89
N THR A 116 -5.82 -6.38 -1.24
CA THR A 116 -7.21 -6.08 -1.63
C THR A 116 -8.05 -5.64 -0.44
N GLY A 117 -9.27 -5.19 -0.71
CA GLY A 117 -10.24 -4.82 0.31
C GLY A 117 -10.04 -3.42 0.88
N GLY A 118 -10.87 -3.08 1.85
CA GLY A 118 -10.85 -1.77 2.50
C GLY A 118 -9.88 -1.71 3.66
N GLN A 119 -9.08 -0.64 3.73
CA GLN A 119 -8.38 -0.30 4.96
C GLN A 119 -9.40 0.25 5.98
N GLY A 120 -9.51 -0.42 7.13
CA GLY A 120 -10.15 0.14 8.32
C GLY A 120 -9.22 1.10 9.07
N GLY A 121 -9.66 1.58 10.23
CA GLY A 121 -8.85 2.47 11.06
C GLY A 121 -8.77 3.92 10.54
N ALA A 122 -7.94 4.72 11.21
CA ALA A 122 -7.85 6.17 10.99
C ALA A 122 -6.48 6.67 10.54
N ASN A 123 -5.43 5.87 10.74
CA ASN A 123 -4.04 6.26 10.59
C ASN A 123 -3.40 5.57 9.37
N PHE A 124 -2.08 5.56 9.35
CA PHE A 124 -1.28 5.25 8.18
C PHE A 124 -1.06 3.74 8.04
N LEU A 125 -1.37 3.21 6.87
CA LEU A 125 -0.90 1.91 6.39
C LEU A 125 0.30 2.12 5.46
N THR A 126 1.31 1.26 5.54
CA THR A 126 2.45 1.27 4.61
C THR A 126 2.44 0.02 3.73
N LEU A 127 2.35 0.21 2.41
CA LEU A 127 2.56 -0.85 1.42
C LEU A 127 3.92 -0.65 0.72
N VAL A 128 4.70 -1.72 0.59
CA VAL A 128 6.00 -1.68 -0.09
C VAL A 128 6.13 -2.85 -1.04
N LYS A 129 6.47 -2.59 -2.31
CA LYS A 129 6.59 -3.66 -3.32
C LYS A 129 5.34 -4.54 -3.39
N CYS A 130 4.15 -3.97 -3.16
CA CYS A 130 2.88 -4.70 -3.23
C CYS A 130 2.22 -4.53 -4.60
N ILE A 131 1.24 -5.38 -4.88
CA ILE A 131 0.27 -5.14 -5.94
C ILE A 131 -1.02 -4.70 -5.26
N ALA A 132 -1.45 -3.46 -5.48
CA ALA A 132 -2.74 -2.97 -5.02
C ALA A 132 -3.83 -3.39 -6.02
N ASN A 133 -4.73 -4.27 -5.58
CA ASN A 133 -5.86 -4.77 -6.34
C ASN A 133 -7.16 -4.35 -5.65
N ALA A 134 -7.79 -3.28 -6.14
CA ALA A 134 -9.04 -2.74 -5.57
C ALA A 134 -8.95 -2.36 -4.08
N VAL A 135 -7.86 -1.72 -3.66
CA VAL A 135 -7.70 -1.22 -2.29
C VAL A 135 -8.58 0.00 -2.08
N THR A 136 -9.50 -0.05 -1.11
CA THR A 136 -10.41 1.06 -0.79
C THR A 136 -10.07 1.72 0.54
N THR A 137 -10.56 2.94 0.74
CA THR A 137 -10.38 3.74 1.96
C THR A 137 -8.91 3.87 2.38
N PHE A 138 -7.99 3.87 1.42
CA PHE A 138 -6.56 3.86 1.68
C PHE A 138 -6.11 5.20 2.28
N ASN A 139 -5.37 5.11 3.39
CA ASN A 139 -4.76 6.21 4.09
C ASN A 139 -3.34 5.81 4.50
N GLY A 140 -2.33 6.45 3.91
CA GLY A 140 -0.94 6.14 4.20
C GLY A 140 -0.03 6.22 2.98
N ARG A 141 0.93 5.30 2.89
CA ARG A 141 2.02 5.36 1.92
C ARG A 141 2.16 4.06 1.13
N MET A 142 2.30 4.18 -0.18
CA MET A 142 2.70 3.07 -1.05
C MET A 142 4.04 3.41 -1.72
N ASN A 143 5.02 2.51 -1.62
CA ASN A 143 6.32 2.66 -2.29
C ASN A 143 6.58 1.49 -3.21
N TRP A 144 7.00 1.76 -4.45
CA TRP A 144 7.34 0.74 -5.44
C TRP A 144 6.22 -0.29 -5.65
N CYS A 145 4.96 0.16 -5.56
CA CYS A 145 3.80 -0.70 -5.71
C CYS A 145 3.26 -0.65 -7.14
N SER A 146 2.73 -1.77 -7.60
CA SER A 146 1.96 -1.84 -8.84
C SER A 146 0.47 -1.77 -8.55
N PHE A 147 -0.31 -1.19 -9.45
CA PHE A 147 -1.76 -1.17 -9.38
C PHE A 147 -2.34 -2.00 -10.52
N TRP A 148 -3.25 -2.92 -10.20
CA TRP A 148 -3.88 -3.77 -11.19
C TRP A 148 -4.84 -2.97 -12.08
N GLY A 149 -4.68 -3.08 -13.40
CA GLY A 149 -5.49 -2.33 -14.38
C GLY A 149 -6.92 -2.86 -14.47
N GLY A 150 -7.87 -1.96 -14.72
CA GLY A 150 -9.29 -2.31 -14.81
C GLY A 150 -10.01 -2.44 -13.47
N VAL A 151 -9.31 -2.30 -12.34
CA VAL A 151 -9.93 -2.13 -11.00
C VAL A 151 -9.82 -0.69 -10.52
N THR A 152 -10.69 -0.34 -9.56
CA THR A 152 -10.71 0.98 -8.93
C THR A 152 -10.20 0.88 -7.51
N SER A 153 -9.19 1.68 -7.19
CA SER A 153 -8.78 1.94 -5.82
C SER A 153 -9.34 3.27 -5.35
N THR A 154 -9.55 3.42 -4.04
CA THR A 154 -10.16 4.63 -3.47
C THR A 154 -9.35 5.12 -2.29
N PHE A 155 -8.99 6.39 -2.31
CA PHE A 155 -8.37 7.06 -1.17
C PHE A 155 -9.41 7.33 -0.10
N LYS A 156 -8.96 7.45 1.15
CA LYS A 156 -9.82 7.83 2.26
C LYS A 156 -10.18 9.32 2.20
N ASP A 157 -11.46 9.63 2.37
CA ASP A 157 -11.93 11.00 2.57
C ASP A 157 -11.26 11.65 3.81
N GLY A 158 -10.77 12.88 3.66
CA GLY A 158 -9.94 13.55 4.67
C GLY A 158 -8.56 12.93 4.92
N GLY A 159 -8.18 11.88 4.17
CA GLY A 159 -6.95 11.12 4.35
C GLY A 159 -5.67 11.80 3.83
N TYR A 160 -4.54 11.22 4.19
CA TYR A 160 -3.20 11.57 3.74
C TYR A 160 -2.58 10.40 2.96
N ILE A 161 -2.30 10.64 1.68
CA ILE A 161 -1.85 9.62 0.75
C ILE A 161 -0.52 10.04 0.12
N ASP A 162 0.46 9.14 0.15
CA ASP A 162 1.71 9.28 -0.61
C ASP A 162 2.01 8.01 -1.42
N LEU A 163 1.83 8.09 -2.74
CA LEU A 163 2.23 7.06 -3.69
C LEU A 163 3.57 7.46 -4.29
N VAL A 164 4.60 6.63 -4.14
CA VAL A 164 5.96 6.93 -4.59
C VAL A 164 6.47 5.79 -5.46
N ASP A 165 6.92 6.14 -6.67
CA ASP A 165 7.47 5.18 -7.64
C ASP A 165 6.50 4.01 -7.92
N CYS A 166 5.20 4.32 -7.97
CA CYS A 166 4.16 3.34 -8.28
C CYS A 166 3.84 3.31 -9.79
N GLU A 167 3.22 2.23 -10.25
CA GLU A 167 2.87 2.07 -11.67
C GLU A 167 1.52 1.38 -11.90
N SER A 168 0.94 1.60 -13.06
CA SER A 168 -0.19 0.79 -13.56
C SER A 168 0.32 -0.43 -14.31
N ILE A 169 -0.23 -1.60 -14.01
CA ILE A 169 -0.02 -2.83 -14.79
C ILE A 169 -1.34 -3.30 -15.42
N TYR A 170 -1.29 -4.04 -16.51
CA TYR A 170 -2.48 -4.63 -17.16
C TYR A 170 -3.59 -3.65 -17.61
N GLY A 171 -3.28 -2.37 -17.78
CA GLY A 171 -4.20 -1.38 -18.34
C GLY A 171 -4.20 -0.06 -17.57
N ALA A 172 -5.21 0.77 -17.82
CA ALA A 172 -5.42 1.98 -17.04
C ALA A 172 -5.94 1.63 -15.64
N VAL A 173 -5.42 2.33 -14.65
CA VAL A 173 -5.85 2.23 -13.24
C VAL A 173 -6.74 3.42 -12.92
N THR A 174 -7.87 3.17 -12.26
CA THR A 174 -8.74 4.24 -11.75
C THR A 174 -8.50 4.44 -10.26
N ILE A 175 -8.25 5.67 -9.85
CA ILE A 175 -8.18 6.09 -8.46
C ILE A 175 -9.28 7.10 -8.18
N THR A 176 -10.17 6.75 -7.26
CA THR A 176 -11.13 7.68 -6.67
C THR A 176 -10.44 8.50 -5.59
N VAL A 177 -10.34 9.81 -5.79
CA VAL A 177 -9.55 10.71 -4.94
C VAL A 177 -10.33 11.18 -3.70
N GLN A 178 -11.64 11.44 -3.82
CA GLN A 178 -12.49 12.07 -2.79
C GLN A 178 -11.99 13.46 -2.36
N ALA A 179 -12.15 13.86 -1.09
CA ALA A 179 -11.66 15.11 -0.53
C ALA A 179 -10.50 14.84 0.46
N PRO A 180 -9.34 14.37 -0.02
CA PRO A 180 -8.24 14.01 0.87
C PRO A 180 -7.70 15.27 1.56
N GLY A 181 -7.29 15.14 2.82
CA GLY A 181 -6.48 16.18 3.47
C GLY A 181 -5.23 16.50 2.64
N ARG A 182 -4.63 15.47 2.05
CA ARG A 182 -3.62 15.58 0.98
C ARG A 182 -3.42 14.25 0.26
N ALA A 183 -3.42 14.27 -1.07
CA ALA A 183 -2.90 13.19 -1.91
C ALA A 183 -1.63 13.61 -2.65
N SER A 184 -0.64 12.73 -2.71
CA SER A 184 0.63 12.95 -3.36
C SER A 184 1.02 11.71 -4.16
N ILE A 185 1.10 11.85 -5.47
CA ILE A 185 1.48 10.81 -6.40
C ILE A 185 2.80 11.24 -7.03
N LYS A 186 3.87 10.49 -6.83
CA LYS A 186 5.23 10.83 -7.27
C LYS A 186 5.78 9.74 -8.18
N ASN A 187 6.38 10.16 -9.29
CA ASN A 187 7.07 9.30 -10.26
C ASN A 187 6.19 8.14 -10.78
N TRP A 188 4.89 8.41 -10.96
CA TRP A 188 3.98 7.42 -11.50
C TRP A 188 4.33 7.03 -12.94
N ARG A 189 4.17 5.75 -13.26
CA ARG A 189 4.38 5.20 -14.61
C ARG A 189 3.11 4.52 -15.13
N GLY A 190 2.83 4.74 -16.41
CA GLY A 190 1.71 4.11 -17.10
C GLY A 190 0.44 4.96 -17.07
N ASN A 191 -0.72 4.31 -17.23
CA ASN A 191 -1.99 4.97 -17.48
C ASN A 191 -2.80 5.12 -16.18
N LEU A 192 -3.17 6.36 -15.87
CA LEU A 192 -3.88 6.71 -14.65
C LEU A 192 -5.15 7.50 -14.95
N ILE A 193 -6.23 7.14 -14.29
CA ILE A 193 -7.48 7.91 -14.25
C ILE A 193 -7.67 8.38 -12.81
N LEU A 194 -7.66 9.69 -12.60
CA LEU A 194 -8.03 10.29 -11.31
C LEU A 194 -9.47 10.77 -11.41
N THR A 195 -10.35 10.35 -10.50
CA THR A 195 -11.77 10.71 -10.59
C THR A 195 -12.38 10.96 -9.22
N ALA A 196 -13.58 11.52 -9.23
CA ALA A 196 -14.41 11.86 -8.08
C ALA A 196 -13.60 12.60 -7.00
N GLN A 197 -12.86 13.63 -7.41
CA GLN A 197 -12.32 14.60 -6.47
C GLN A 197 -13.40 15.62 -6.15
N ASP A 198 -13.84 15.66 -4.89
CA ASP A 198 -14.91 16.51 -4.38
C ASP A 198 -14.44 17.44 -3.25
N GLY A 199 -13.12 17.64 -3.17
CA GLY A 199 -12.46 18.57 -2.26
C GLY A 199 -10.96 18.31 -2.14
N GLY A 200 -10.35 18.84 -1.08
CA GLY A 200 -8.98 18.50 -0.72
C GLY A 200 -7.92 18.96 -1.71
N THR A 201 -6.71 18.39 -1.60
CA THR A 201 -5.59 18.71 -2.50
C THR A 201 -4.88 17.45 -2.99
N CYS A 202 -4.69 17.34 -4.30
CA CYS A 202 -3.97 16.26 -4.95
C CYS A 202 -2.78 16.81 -5.76
N TYR A 203 -1.60 16.20 -5.57
CA TYR A 203 -0.38 16.52 -6.31
C TYR A 203 0.06 15.32 -7.11
N VAL A 204 0.27 15.48 -8.41
CA VAL A 204 0.83 14.48 -9.30
C VAL A 204 2.18 15.00 -9.80
N ARG A 205 3.28 14.32 -9.49
CA ARG A 205 4.65 14.83 -9.71
C ARG A 205 5.51 13.84 -10.47
N GLY A 206 6.23 14.31 -11.47
CA GLY A 206 7.13 13.47 -12.27
C GLY A 206 6.38 12.41 -13.08
N PHE A 207 5.13 12.69 -13.44
CA PHE A 207 4.25 11.74 -14.12
C PHE A 207 4.70 11.48 -15.56
N LYS A 208 4.65 10.22 -15.95
CA LYS A 208 4.96 9.73 -17.31
C LYS A 208 3.88 8.76 -17.77
N GLY A 209 3.33 8.99 -18.96
CA GLY A 209 2.25 8.18 -19.54
C GLY A 209 1.00 9.00 -19.83
N SER A 210 -0.16 8.35 -19.86
CA SER A 210 -1.45 9.01 -20.06
C SER A 210 -2.18 9.24 -18.73
N LEU A 211 -2.56 10.49 -18.47
CA LEU A 211 -3.37 10.88 -17.31
C LEU A 211 -4.74 11.35 -17.79
N GLN A 212 -5.79 10.66 -17.38
CA GLN A 212 -7.15 11.17 -17.49
C GLN A 212 -7.56 11.81 -16.16
N ILE A 213 -7.94 13.09 -16.22
CA ILE A 213 -8.61 13.77 -15.12
C ILE A 213 -10.11 13.61 -15.35
N GLY A 214 -10.68 12.75 -14.52
CA GLY A 214 -12.07 12.32 -14.47
C GLY A 214 -12.99 13.32 -13.75
N ALA A 215 -14.10 12.82 -13.19
CA ALA A 215 -15.06 13.69 -12.50
C ALA A 215 -14.38 14.49 -11.38
N MET A 216 -14.59 15.80 -11.34
CA MET A 216 -14.06 16.70 -10.31
C MET A 216 -15.10 17.76 -10.02
N THR A 217 -15.58 17.84 -8.78
CA THR A 217 -16.63 18.77 -8.36
C THR A 217 -16.12 19.88 -7.45
N ASP A 218 -14.98 19.68 -6.78
CA ASP A 218 -14.28 20.69 -5.97
C ASP A 218 -12.82 20.28 -5.74
N GLY A 219 -12.05 21.10 -5.02
CA GLY A 219 -10.67 20.85 -4.62
C GLY A 219 -9.61 21.40 -5.57
N ALA A 220 -8.36 21.04 -5.31
CA ALA A 220 -7.22 21.43 -6.13
C ALA A 220 -6.43 20.21 -6.61
N LEU A 221 -6.12 20.16 -7.89
CA LEU A 221 -5.26 19.16 -8.53
C LEU A 221 -4.09 19.88 -9.19
N SER A 222 -2.85 19.55 -8.81
CA SER A 222 -1.64 20.09 -9.43
C SER A 222 -0.80 18.98 -10.05
N VAL A 223 -0.59 19.06 -11.36
CA VAL A 223 0.14 18.07 -12.16
C VAL A 223 1.45 18.66 -12.64
N TYR A 224 2.57 18.05 -12.27
CA TYR A 224 3.93 18.36 -12.74
C TYR A 224 4.36 17.24 -13.68
N ALA A 225 4.09 17.44 -14.97
CA ALA A 225 4.28 16.45 -16.01
C ALA A 225 5.72 16.40 -16.52
N ASN A 226 6.15 15.21 -16.95
CA ASN A 226 7.45 14.98 -17.58
C ASN A 226 7.29 14.13 -18.85
N GLY A 227 6.66 14.73 -19.87
CA GLY A 227 6.30 14.04 -21.13
C GLY A 227 5.04 13.20 -20.95
N ALA A 228 3.92 13.86 -20.61
CA ALA A 228 2.64 13.20 -20.38
C ALA A 228 1.55 13.66 -21.35
N ASP A 229 0.61 12.77 -21.65
CA ASP A 229 -0.63 13.12 -22.34
C ASP A 229 -1.76 13.25 -21.31
N ILE A 230 -2.30 14.45 -21.14
CA ILE A 230 -3.32 14.77 -20.15
C ILE A 230 -4.65 15.02 -20.85
N ALA A 231 -5.69 14.27 -20.46
CA ALA A 231 -7.06 14.42 -20.93
C ALA A 231 -7.96 14.89 -19.79
N ILE A 232 -8.61 16.04 -19.95
CA ILE A 232 -9.59 16.60 -19.00
C ILE A 232 -10.99 16.35 -19.54
N ILE A 233 -11.76 15.50 -18.86
CA ILE A 233 -13.07 15.09 -19.38
C ILE A 233 -14.19 16.07 -18.97
N ALA A 234 -15.33 16.00 -19.64
CA ALA A 234 -16.48 16.87 -19.38
C ALA A 234 -17.09 16.71 -17.97
N GLY A 235 -16.76 15.64 -17.24
CA GLY A 235 -17.18 15.43 -15.86
C GLY A 235 -16.51 16.36 -14.83
N CYS A 236 -15.52 17.16 -15.23
CA CYS A 236 -14.90 18.15 -14.36
C CYS A 236 -15.79 19.41 -14.28
N THR A 237 -16.61 19.53 -13.23
CA THR A 237 -17.62 20.59 -13.06
C THR A 237 -17.28 21.63 -11.99
N GLY A 238 -16.21 21.45 -11.21
CA GLY A 238 -15.77 22.44 -10.21
C GLY A 238 -14.39 22.14 -9.64
N GLY A 239 -13.78 23.15 -8.98
CA GLY A 239 -12.41 23.08 -8.46
C GLY A 239 -11.35 23.68 -9.41
N THR A 240 -10.08 23.46 -9.09
CA THR A 240 -8.92 24.00 -9.83
C THR A 240 -7.96 22.91 -10.28
N ILE A 241 -7.58 22.93 -11.56
CA ILE A 241 -6.56 22.07 -12.15
C ILE A 241 -5.39 22.94 -12.61
N ASN A 242 -4.20 22.71 -12.04
CA ASN A 242 -2.96 23.35 -12.45
C ASN A 242 -2.07 22.33 -13.18
N ILE A 243 -1.60 22.65 -14.37
CA ILE A 243 -0.74 21.76 -15.17
C ILE A 243 0.58 22.48 -15.45
N TYR A 244 1.68 21.85 -15.05
CA TYR A 244 3.05 22.35 -15.20
C TYR A 244 3.91 21.35 -15.97
N GLY A 245 4.99 21.84 -16.57
CA GLY A 245 6.00 21.02 -17.23
C GLY A 245 5.63 20.62 -18.66
N ASN A 246 6.25 19.56 -19.16
CA ASN A 246 6.06 19.13 -20.55
C ASN A 246 4.87 18.15 -20.64
N ALA A 247 3.75 18.61 -21.22
CA ALA A 247 2.59 17.78 -21.49
C ALA A 247 1.81 18.23 -22.73
N THR A 248 1.14 17.26 -23.37
CA THR A 248 0.04 17.53 -24.30
C THR A 248 -1.25 17.56 -23.49
N VAL A 249 -2.01 18.66 -23.55
CA VAL A 249 -3.28 18.78 -22.82
C VAL A 249 -4.45 18.79 -23.81
N THR A 250 -5.45 17.94 -23.55
CA THR A 250 -6.68 17.85 -24.34
C THR A 250 -7.91 17.97 -23.43
N GLY A 251 -8.99 18.51 -23.99
CA GLY A 251 -10.22 18.78 -23.25
C GLY A 251 -10.22 20.13 -22.52
N ALA A 252 -11.40 20.56 -22.07
CA ALA A 252 -11.60 21.88 -21.47
C ALA A 252 -12.36 21.86 -20.14
N GLY A 253 -12.78 20.68 -19.65
CA GLY A 253 -13.70 20.57 -18.51
C GLY A 253 -15.06 21.23 -18.78
N ALA A 254 -16.00 21.11 -17.84
CA ALA A 254 -17.34 21.73 -17.93
C ALA A 254 -17.59 22.83 -16.88
N GLY A 255 -16.69 23.00 -15.91
CA GLY A 255 -16.78 24.05 -14.88
C GLY A 255 -15.55 24.22 -14.01
N VAL A 256 -14.44 23.55 -14.34
CA VAL A 256 -13.16 23.68 -13.63
C VAL A 256 -12.37 24.89 -14.11
N ILE A 257 -11.60 25.49 -13.20
CA ILE A 257 -10.55 26.45 -13.56
C ILE A 257 -9.32 25.64 -14.01
N ILE A 258 -8.88 25.83 -15.25
CA ILE A 258 -7.70 25.15 -15.81
C ILE A 258 -6.60 26.17 -16.01
N ASN A 259 -5.53 26.07 -15.21
CA ASN A 259 -4.30 26.84 -15.38
C ASN A 259 -3.26 25.97 -16.08
N ASN A 260 -3.13 26.15 -17.39
CA ASN A 260 -2.19 25.38 -18.21
C ASN A 260 -0.88 26.15 -18.42
N TYR A 261 0.15 25.80 -17.63
CA TYR A 261 1.50 26.37 -17.69
C TYR A 261 2.45 25.56 -18.59
N THR A 262 1.95 24.62 -19.39
CA THR A 262 2.79 23.81 -20.31
C THR A 262 3.38 24.62 -21.46
N LEU A 263 2.78 25.78 -21.77
CA LEU A 263 3.21 26.70 -22.81
C LEU A 263 3.98 27.91 -22.26
N ASP A 264 4.14 28.03 -20.94
CA ASP A 264 5.05 29.03 -20.35
C ASP A 264 6.49 28.58 -20.62
N THR A 265 6.96 28.87 -21.82
CA THR A 265 8.37 28.79 -22.22
C THR A 265 9.20 29.96 -21.66
N ASP A 266 8.60 30.81 -20.82
CA ASP A 266 9.21 32.03 -20.29
C ASP A 266 10.16 31.76 -19.11
N LEU A 267 11.13 30.87 -19.33
CA LEU A 267 12.39 30.89 -18.58
C LEU A 267 13.23 32.14 -18.90
N ALA A 268 12.85 32.92 -19.92
CA ALA A 268 13.60 34.09 -20.40
C ALA A 268 13.16 35.44 -19.80
N THR A 269 11.99 35.55 -19.16
CA THR A 269 11.51 36.81 -18.56
C THR A 269 11.81 36.93 -17.06
N VAL A 270 12.44 35.93 -16.45
CA VAL A 270 12.91 35.98 -15.05
C VAL A 270 14.33 36.59 -14.93
N ASP A 271 15.09 36.69 -16.03
CA ASP A 271 16.51 37.13 -16.01
C ASP A 271 16.74 38.58 -16.47
N THR A 272 15.70 39.43 -16.53
CA THR A 272 15.87 40.86 -16.83
C THR A 272 15.15 41.79 -15.85
N ALA A 273 14.74 41.29 -14.68
CA ALA A 273 14.12 42.10 -13.63
C ALA A 273 15.06 42.37 -12.44
N VAL A 274 16.37 42.35 -12.67
CA VAL A 274 17.38 42.82 -11.71
C VAL A 274 18.39 43.71 -12.44
N ASP A 275 18.02 44.98 -12.58
CA ASP A 275 18.91 46.13 -12.40
C ASP A 275 18.22 47.09 -11.42
#